data_AF-A0A3Q3GJA0-F1
#
_entry.id   AF-A0A3Q3GJA0-F1
#
_cell.length_a   1.000
_cell.length_b   1.000
_cell.length_c   1.000
_cell.angle_alpha   90.00
_cell.angle_beta   90.00
_cell.angle_gamma   90.00
#
_symmetry.space_group_name_H-M   'P 1'
#
loop_
_entity.id
_entity.type
_entity.pdbx_description
1 polymer ?
#
loop_
_entity_poly.entity_id
_entity_poly.type
_entity_poly.pdbx_seq_one_letter_code
_entity_poly.pdbx_strand_id
1 'polypeptide(L)'
;MKTMMLLVLPALYLLVYSLIIFLHILFETNLKHLIPFYVVQKLFVEDVSLLAEGKEPCGNKFFCKVHQILEKHEKIKKDIHFVHVLETYINETLNVNCMETLKNVTTSVENKSMSVLLENLLKCCQYRNLNAHCKDLIRLGSR
;
A
#
# COMPACT_ATOMS: atom_id res chain seq x y z
N MET A 1 -20.93 -53.79 -27.17
CA MET A 1 -21.30 -52.39 -26.88
C MET A 1 -21.84 -52.31 -25.46
N LYS A 2 -21.07 -51.74 -24.52
CA LYS A 2 -21.54 -51.43 -23.17
C LYS A 2 -21.07 -50.02 -22.86
N THR A 3 -22.03 -49.11 -22.78
CA THR A 3 -21.87 -47.69 -22.48
C THR A 3 -21.30 -47.54 -21.07
N MET A 4 -19.98 -47.35 -20.99
CA MET A 4 -19.27 -47.00 -19.77
C MET A 4 -18.77 -45.57 -19.93
N MET A 5 -19.69 -44.62 -19.89
CA MET A 5 -19.35 -43.20 -20.00
C MET A 5 -20.46 -42.39 -19.32
N LEU A 6 -20.07 -41.30 -18.67
CA LEU A 6 -20.91 -40.30 -18.02
C LEU A 6 -21.32 -40.53 -16.55
N LEU A 7 -20.33 -40.64 -15.66
CA LEU A 7 -20.46 -40.03 -14.31
C LEU A 7 -19.31 -39.06 -13.98
N VAL A 8 -18.35 -38.90 -14.89
CA VAL A 8 -17.16 -38.07 -14.67
C VAL A 8 -17.49 -36.58 -14.86
N LEU A 9 -18.40 -36.23 -15.78
CA LEU A 9 -18.74 -34.84 -16.11
C LEU A 9 -19.43 -34.04 -14.96
N PRO A 10 -20.43 -34.58 -14.22
CA PRO A 10 -21.11 -33.81 -13.17
C PRO A 10 -20.20 -33.55 -11.96
N ALA A 11 -19.35 -34.52 -11.61
CA ALA A 11 -18.40 -34.38 -10.50
C ALA A 11 -17.31 -33.33 -10.83
N LEU A 12 -16.81 -33.33 -12.07
CA LEU A 12 -15.90 -32.28 -12.54
C LEU A 12 -16.57 -30.91 -12.56
N TYR A 13 -17.83 -30.80 -13.00
CA TYR A 13 -18.55 -29.53 -13.00
C TYR A 13 -18.72 -28.96 -11.58
N LEU A 14 -19.07 -29.81 -10.60
CA LEU A 14 -19.17 -29.40 -9.19
C LEU A 14 -17.82 -29.00 -8.59
N LEU A 15 -16.74 -29.69 -8.96
CA LEU A 15 -15.38 -29.34 -8.51
C LEU A 15 -14.91 -28.01 -9.13
N VAL A 16 -15.17 -27.79 -10.41
CA VAL A 16 -14.82 -26.53 -11.09
C VAL A 16 -15.68 -25.37 -10.54
N TYR A 17 -16.97 -25.59 -10.31
CA TYR A 17 -17.86 -24.59 -9.72
C TYR A 17 -17.48 -24.25 -8.27
N SER A 18 -17.09 -25.26 -7.47
CA SER A 18 -16.57 -25.05 -6.11
C SER A 18 -15.22 -24.32 -6.12
N LEU A 19 -14.33 -24.62 -7.06
CA LEU A 19 -13.07 -23.90 -7.23
C LEU A 19 -13.29 -22.45 -7.68
N ILE A 20 -14.24 -22.19 -8.58
CA ILE A 20 -14.58 -20.83 -9.02
C ILE A 20 -15.21 -20.02 -7.87
N ILE A 21 -16.12 -20.62 -7.10
CA ILE A 21 -16.69 -20.00 -5.91
C ILE A 21 -15.61 -19.77 -4.86
N PHE A 22 -14.71 -20.72 -4.63
CA PHE A 22 -13.58 -20.53 -3.72
C PHE A 22 -12.65 -19.42 -4.20
N LEU A 23 -12.37 -19.32 -5.50
CA LEU A 23 -11.60 -18.23 -6.11
C LEU A 23 -12.31 -16.88 -5.95
N HIS A 24 -13.62 -16.83 -6.18
CA HIS A 24 -14.45 -15.63 -5.99
C HIS A 24 -14.53 -15.23 -4.51
N ILE A 25 -14.68 -16.16 -3.57
CA ILE A 25 -14.69 -15.88 -2.14
C ILE A 25 -13.30 -15.44 -1.65
N LEU A 26 -12.21 -16.03 -2.17
CA LEU A 26 -10.84 -15.56 -1.91
C LEU A 26 -10.61 -14.15 -2.44
N PHE A 27 -11.23 -13.81 -3.58
CA PHE A 27 -11.14 -12.50 -4.22
C PHE A 27 -12.00 -11.43 -3.51
N GLU A 28 -13.20 -11.80 -3.03
CA GLU A 28 -14.18 -10.88 -2.44
C GLU A 28 -13.94 -10.59 -0.95
N THR A 29 -13.34 -11.50 -0.18
CA THR A 29 -13.27 -11.36 1.29
C THR A 29 -12.07 -10.60 1.84
N ASN A 30 -11.11 -10.18 1.02
CA ASN A 30 -9.93 -9.43 1.52
C ASN A 30 -9.54 -8.18 0.71
N LEU A 31 -10.31 -7.80 -0.32
CA LEU A 31 -9.91 -6.75 -1.28
C LEU A 31 -10.66 -5.41 -1.17
N LYS A 32 -11.20 -5.07 0.02
CA LYS A 32 -11.73 -3.71 0.28
C LYS A 32 -10.69 -2.76 0.89
N HIS A 33 -9.60 -3.31 1.41
CA HIS A 33 -8.50 -2.59 2.05
C HIS A 33 -7.22 -2.55 1.21
N LEU A 34 -7.34 -2.72 -0.12
CA LEU A 34 -6.21 -2.67 -1.03
C LEU A 34 -6.47 -1.54 -2.02
N ILE A 35 -5.59 -0.54 -2.04
CA ILE A 35 -5.34 0.22 -3.26
C ILE A 35 -5.12 -0.85 -4.36
N PRO A 36 -5.92 -0.90 -5.42
CA PRO A 36 -5.75 -1.93 -6.44
C PRO A 36 -4.31 -1.85 -6.94
N PHE A 37 -3.59 -2.96 -7.00
CA PHE A 37 -2.21 -3.04 -7.48
C PHE A 37 -1.99 -2.26 -8.81
N TYR A 38 -3.01 -2.26 -9.67
CA TYR A 38 -3.07 -1.46 -10.89
C TYR A 38 -3.01 0.07 -10.68
N VAL A 39 -3.61 0.59 -9.61
CA VAL A 39 -3.54 2.00 -9.20
C VAL A 39 -2.15 2.36 -8.70
N VAL A 40 -1.47 1.47 -7.96
CA VAL A 40 -0.08 1.68 -7.51
C VAL A 40 0.89 1.75 -8.71
N GLN A 41 0.68 0.92 -9.74
CA GLN A 41 1.55 0.92 -10.91
C GLN A 41 1.38 2.12 -11.85
N LYS A 42 0.18 2.71 -11.91
CA LYS A 42 -0.12 3.80 -12.85
C LYS A 42 -0.18 5.19 -12.23
N LEU A 43 -0.11 5.29 -10.90
CA LEU A 43 -0.11 6.57 -10.22
C LEU A 43 1.33 7.08 -10.08
N PHE A 44 1.56 8.29 -10.55
CA PHE A 44 2.81 9.02 -10.35
C PHE A 44 2.60 10.11 -9.32
N VAL A 45 3.56 10.23 -8.41
CA VAL A 45 3.55 11.15 -7.29
C VAL A 45 4.91 11.81 -7.16
N GLU A 46 4.95 12.91 -6.41
CA GLU A 46 6.18 13.64 -6.15
C GLU A 46 7.29 12.72 -5.63
N ASP A 47 8.49 12.84 -6.20
CA ASP A 47 9.64 12.06 -5.76
C ASP A 47 10.16 12.55 -4.41
N VAL A 48 10.16 11.66 -3.43
CA VAL A 48 10.66 11.90 -2.07
C VAL A 48 11.99 11.17 -1.78
N SER A 49 12.66 10.63 -2.80
CA SER A 49 13.89 9.82 -2.63
C SER A 49 14.98 10.58 -1.88
N LEU A 50 15.12 11.90 -2.10
CA LEU A 50 16.09 12.73 -1.37
C LEU A 50 15.80 12.83 0.13
N LEU A 51 14.54 12.70 0.56
CA LEU A 51 14.16 12.67 1.98
C LEU A 51 14.35 11.28 2.59
N ALA A 52 14.34 10.23 1.77
CA ALA A 52 14.59 8.86 2.19
C ALA A 52 16.10 8.56 2.32
N GLU A 53 16.91 9.07 1.39
CA GLU A 53 18.33 8.68 1.23
C GLU A 53 19.32 9.85 1.41
N GLY A 54 18.84 11.06 1.67
CA GLY A 54 19.68 12.27 1.79
C GLY A 54 20.37 12.44 3.15
N LYS A 55 20.69 13.70 3.49
CA LYS A 55 21.46 14.07 4.70
C LYS A 55 20.78 13.70 6.02
N GLU A 56 19.45 13.79 6.07
CA GLU A 56 18.63 13.38 7.20
C GLU A 56 17.70 12.25 6.73
N PRO A 57 18.24 11.05 6.45
CA PRO A 57 17.49 9.99 5.82
C PRO A 57 16.36 9.56 6.73
N CYS A 58 15.19 9.35 6.13
CA CYS A 58 14.01 8.90 6.86
C CYS A 58 13.68 9.81 8.05
N GLY A 59 13.91 11.13 7.89
CA GLY A 59 13.60 12.16 8.87
C GLY A 59 12.10 12.41 9.03
N ASN A 60 11.71 13.30 9.96
CA ASN A 60 10.30 13.65 10.15
C ASN A 60 9.70 14.30 8.89
N LYS A 61 10.53 15.04 8.14
CA LYS A 61 10.19 15.61 6.83
C LYS A 61 9.73 14.54 5.84
N PHE A 62 10.36 13.37 5.82
CA PHE A 62 9.98 12.25 4.96
C PHE A 62 8.54 11.79 5.28
N PHE A 63 8.28 11.39 6.53
CA PHE A 63 6.96 10.87 6.92
C PHE A 63 5.84 11.90 6.73
N CYS A 64 6.09 13.16 7.09
CA CYS A 64 5.13 14.24 6.85
C CYS A 64 4.84 14.44 5.37
N LYS A 65 5.86 14.36 4.51
CA LYS A 65 5.70 14.54 3.07
C LYS A 65 4.93 13.37 2.45
N VAL A 66 5.23 12.14 2.87
CA VAL A 66 4.47 10.94 2.45
C VAL A 66 3.00 11.07 2.88
N HIS A 67 2.72 11.44 4.12
CA HIS A 67 1.34 11.66 4.59
C HIS A 67 0.61 12.71 3.74
N GLN A 68 1.24 13.85 3.47
CA GLN A 68 0.69 14.90 2.63
C GLN A 68 0.38 14.42 1.20
N ILE A 69 1.24 13.58 0.60
CA ILE A 69 1.02 13.01 -0.74
C ILE A 69 -0.20 12.06 -0.70
N LEU A 70 -0.25 11.15 0.25
CA LEU A 70 -1.31 10.14 0.35
C LEU A 70 -2.68 10.77 0.62
N GLU A 71 -2.74 11.80 1.47
CA GLU A 71 -3.97 12.53 1.79
C GLU A 71 -4.55 13.28 0.57
N LYS A 72 -3.69 13.78 -0.32
CA LYS A 72 -4.09 14.50 -1.54
C LYS A 72 -4.62 13.59 -2.65
N HIS A 73 -4.29 12.30 -2.64
CA HIS A 73 -4.72 11.37 -3.67
C HIS A 73 -6.05 10.70 -3.32
N GLU A 74 -7.15 11.13 -3.95
CA GLU A 74 -8.51 10.62 -3.66
C GLU A 74 -8.66 9.09 -3.73
N LYS A 75 -7.92 8.43 -4.63
CA LYS A 75 -7.94 6.96 -4.76
C LYS A 75 -7.27 6.24 -3.59
N ILE A 76 -6.34 6.92 -2.93
CA ILE A 76 -5.54 6.41 -1.80
C ILE A 76 -6.18 6.83 -0.48
N LYS A 77 -6.71 8.05 -0.42
CA LYS A 77 -7.51 8.54 0.72
C LYS A 77 -8.70 7.63 1.03
N LYS A 78 -9.24 6.92 0.03
CA LYS A 78 -10.28 5.89 0.23
C LYS A 78 -9.81 4.67 1.02
N ASP A 79 -8.50 4.40 1.02
CA ASP A 79 -7.87 3.44 1.92
C ASP A 79 -7.55 4.12 3.25
N ILE A 80 -8.63 4.42 3.99
CA ILE A 80 -8.62 5.21 5.23
C ILE A 80 -7.65 4.60 6.25
N HIS A 81 -7.51 3.28 6.26
CA HIS A 81 -6.64 2.60 7.22
C HIS A 81 -5.17 2.97 7.03
N PHE A 82 -4.68 3.02 5.79
CA PHE A 82 -3.27 3.31 5.53
C PHE A 82 -2.88 4.74 5.92
N VAL A 83 -3.68 5.71 5.48
CA VAL A 83 -3.44 7.13 5.77
C VAL A 83 -3.54 7.36 7.29
N HIS A 84 -4.52 6.74 7.95
CA HIS A 84 -4.73 6.89 9.39
C HIS A 84 -3.60 6.27 10.22
N VAL A 85 -3.09 5.08 9.86
CA VAL A 85 -1.96 4.48 10.61
C VAL A 85 -0.71 5.37 10.51
N LEU A 86 -0.45 5.96 9.33
CA LEU A 86 0.66 6.89 9.17
C LEU A 86 0.44 8.19 9.96
N GLU A 87 -0.79 8.71 9.98
CA GLU A 87 -1.19 9.87 10.77
C GLU A 87 -1.00 9.64 12.28
N THR A 88 -1.49 8.51 12.81
CA THR A 88 -1.28 8.10 14.21
C THR A 88 0.20 8.04 14.54
N TYR A 89 1.03 7.43 13.68
CA TYR A 89 2.48 7.39 13.89
C TYR A 89 3.10 8.79 13.97
N ILE A 90 2.72 9.69 13.06
CA ILE A 90 3.20 11.08 13.05
C ILE A 90 2.79 11.82 14.33
N ASN A 91 1.52 11.69 14.74
CA ASN A 91 0.98 12.44 15.86
C ASN A 91 1.44 11.88 17.21
N GLU A 92 1.39 10.57 17.38
CA GLU A 92 1.63 9.93 18.68
C GLU A 92 3.09 9.56 18.90
N THR A 93 3.82 9.20 17.85
CA THR A 93 5.22 8.75 17.98
C THR A 93 6.22 9.83 17.59
N LEU A 94 6.02 10.51 16.46
CA LEU A 94 6.92 11.59 16.07
C LEU A 94 6.62 12.88 16.83
N ASN A 95 5.35 13.08 17.21
CA ASN A 95 4.85 14.28 17.88
C ASN A 95 5.32 15.56 17.17
N VAL A 96 5.11 15.62 15.85
CA VAL A 96 5.51 16.75 15.01
C VAL A 96 4.32 17.40 14.32
N ASN A 97 4.40 18.72 14.14
CA ASN A 97 3.50 19.44 13.26
C ASN A 97 4.00 19.33 11.80
N CYS A 98 3.30 18.58 10.96
CA CYS A 98 3.73 18.42 9.56
C CYS A 98 3.66 19.69 8.72
N MET A 99 2.74 20.62 9.01
CA MET A 99 2.70 21.90 8.31
C MET A 99 3.98 22.70 8.56
N GLU A 100 4.45 22.75 9.81
CA GLU A 100 5.70 23.43 10.15
C GLU A 100 6.93 22.67 9.64
N THR A 101 6.94 21.35 9.80
CA THR A 101 8.02 20.47 9.37
C THR A 101 8.30 20.60 7.87
N LEU A 102 7.25 20.83 7.06
CA LEU A 102 7.37 20.92 5.61
C LEU A 102 7.60 22.34 5.07
N LYS A 103 7.60 23.40 5.91
CA LYS A 103 7.73 24.81 5.43
C LYS A 103 8.95 25.04 4.54
N ASN A 104 10.07 24.40 4.85
CA ASN A 104 11.35 24.56 4.14
C ASN A 104 11.70 23.36 3.25
N VAL A 105 10.76 22.44 3.05
CA VAL A 105 10.97 21.28 2.17
C VAL A 105 10.61 21.70 0.75
N THR A 106 11.62 21.76 -0.11
CA THR A 106 11.41 22.01 -1.54
C THR A 106 10.64 20.84 -2.15
N THR A 107 9.56 21.16 -2.85
CA THR A 107 8.80 20.18 -3.64
C THR A 107 9.66 19.67 -4.78
N SER A 108 9.71 18.36 -4.98
CA SER A 108 10.40 17.81 -6.14
C SER A 108 9.65 18.16 -7.43
N VAL A 109 10.40 18.53 -8.48
CA VAL A 109 9.86 18.66 -9.85
C VAL A 109 9.72 17.32 -10.55
N GLU A 110 10.36 16.28 -10.02
CA GLU A 110 10.29 14.93 -10.55
C GLU A 110 9.14 14.15 -9.92
N ASN A 111 8.48 13.34 -10.73
CA ASN A 111 7.48 12.39 -10.28
C ASN A 111 7.99 10.96 -10.49
N LYS A 112 7.72 10.09 -9.52
CA LYS A 112 7.98 8.64 -9.60
C LYS A 112 6.70 7.86 -9.37
N SER A 113 6.71 6.59 -9.74
CA SER A 113 5.57 5.72 -9.48
C SER A 113 5.30 5.63 -7.97
N MET A 114 4.03 5.46 -7.61
CA MET A 114 3.61 5.21 -6.23
C MET A 114 4.32 3.99 -5.63
N SER A 115 4.69 3.00 -6.45
CA SER A 115 5.53 1.89 -5.98
C SER A 115 6.84 2.35 -5.37
N VAL A 116 7.53 3.33 -5.97
CA VAL A 116 8.77 3.89 -5.43
C VAL A 116 8.53 4.61 -4.10
N LEU A 117 7.41 5.33 -3.97
CA LEU A 117 7.02 5.95 -2.70
C LEU A 117 6.86 4.89 -1.59
N LEU A 118 6.16 3.79 -1.90
CA LEU A 118 5.93 2.69 -0.95
C LEU A 118 7.22 1.93 -0.60
N GLU A 119 8.10 1.72 -1.57
CA GLU A 119 9.43 1.13 -1.33
C GLU A 119 10.28 2.02 -0.40
N ASN A 120 10.29 3.33 -0.63
CA ASN A 120 11.00 4.27 0.24
C ASN A 120 10.38 4.31 1.65
N LEU A 121 9.06 4.23 1.76
CA LEU A 121 8.38 4.15 3.06
C LEU A 121 8.78 2.87 3.81
N LEU A 122 8.78 1.72 3.14
CA LEU A 122 9.21 0.45 3.70
C LEU A 122 10.66 0.52 4.21
N LYS A 123 11.58 1.02 3.38
CA LYS A 123 12.98 1.23 3.78
C LYS A 123 13.08 2.11 5.02
N CYS A 124 12.35 3.22 5.05
CA CYS A 124 12.41 4.15 6.18
C CYS A 124 11.80 3.62 7.47
N CYS A 125 10.78 2.79 7.36
CA CYS A 125 10.25 2.06 8.50
C CYS A 125 11.25 1.07 9.08
N GLN A 126 11.95 0.32 8.23
CA GLN A 126 13.01 -0.59 8.65
C GLN A 126 14.16 0.18 9.31
N TYR A 127 14.60 1.28 8.71
CA TYR A 127 15.65 2.15 9.25
C TYR A 127 15.34 2.63 10.67
N ARG A 128 14.08 2.98 10.95
CA ARG A 128 13.64 3.43 12.27
C ARG A 128 13.24 2.30 13.23
N ASN A 129 13.44 1.03 12.86
CA ASN A 129 13.00 -0.14 13.61
C ASN A 129 11.49 -0.15 13.92
N LEU A 130 10.68 0.44 13.05
CA LEU A 130 9.22 0.55 13.18
C LEU A 130 8.50 -0.68 12.62
N ASN A 131 9.15 -1.84 12.61
CA ASN A 131 8.65 -3.03 11.93
C ASN A 131 7.27 -3.48 12.42
N ALA A 132 6.86 -3.14 13.65
CA ALA A 132 5.50 -3.37 14.14
C ALA A 132 4.49 -2.40 13.49
N HIS A 133 4.68 -1.09 13.63
CA HIS A 133 3.80 -0.05 13.06
C HIS A 133 3.74 -0.12 11.53
N CYS A 134 4.86 -0.48 10.91
CA CYS A 134 4.94 -0.53 9.47
C CYS A 134 4.56 -1.90 8.90
N LYS A 135 4.54 -3.00 9.67
CA LYS A 135 3.96 -4.27 9.19
C LYS A 135 2.51 -4.12 8.74
N ASP A 136 1.76 -3.27 9.44
CA ASP A 136 0.39 -2.93 9.09
C ASP A 136 0.31 -2.02 7.86
N LEU A 137 1.33 -1.17 7.64
CA LEU A 137 1.53 -0.41 6.39
C LEU A 137 1.99 -1.30 5.21
N ILE A 138 2.73 -2.39 5.47
CA ILE A 138 3.42 -3.26 4.49
C ILE A 138 2.51 -4.32 3.88
N ARG A 139 1.42 -4.73 4.55
CA ARG A 139 0.43 -5.65 3.96
C ARG A 139 -0.19 -5.14 2.64
N LEU A 140 0.00 -3.86 2.32
CA LEU A 140 -0.50 -3.19 1.11
C LEU A 140 0.44 -3.25 -0.10
N GLY A 141 1.74 -3.54 0.10
CA GLY A 141 2.75 -3.45 -0.95
C GLY A 141 3.47 -4.76 -1.31
N SER A 142 3.20 -5.87 -0.62
CA SER A 142 3.99 -7.10 -0.72
C SER A 142 3.20 -8.36 -1.14
N ARG A 143 2.16 -8.19 -1.96
CA ARG A 143 1.49 -9.31 -2.65
C ARG A 143 1.15 -8.95 -4.09
#